data_AF-A0A2E3GMQ6-F1
#
_entry.id   AF-A0A2E3GMQ6-F1
#
_cell.length_a   1.000
_cell.length_b   1.000
_cell.length_c   1.000
_cell.angle_alpha   90.00
_cell.angle_beta   90.00
_cell.angle_gamma   90.00
#
_symmetry.space_group_name_H-M   'P 1'
#
loop_
_entity.id
_entity.type
_entity.pdbx_description
1 polymer ?
#
loop_
_entity_poly.entity_id
_entity_poly.type
_entity_poly.pdbx_seq_one_letter_code
_entity_poly.pdbx_strand_id
1 'polypeptide(L)'
;MIKHITFPLRFSFAVVFYLCCGVVFSQVESVAHRGASLSAPENTLASTVKAIELGVNRIEIDVRQSKDGVLVLMNDSRLERTTNGKGYLRDFTYEELRTLDAGSWFSGSYRGERIPTLALILGLLANTPNTAPDLDIKECDPVRLIDVIGASGILEKHKVTLHCSNDALRQSIQTQIDLLKLDSLVIRQGPFANKKSTYSVLLANQSAIINVPFRQLTKHYVDAIHSKGGAVFLDCLGRRDASRCYLKGIELGIDYIQADQLGPLLSHLIEPEVIALDELTAFDLQGHRGCRGLYPENTLQAMIHAVNLGVTTLEMDVVITRDRKVVLSHEPWLNATICLDADGNPIPKADEKAWNIYAMTYDSLTRCDCGSLQHPQFSQQINKEAIKPMLLEVIQQVEAYIKEHGMPSVKYSIEIKSSRAGDNVYHPMPSIFVGEVYGVLDQALDSTAMRRISVQSYDLRVLRALRKGQLEGVYSKDLSIVLLDGTNGNLREIIAELGFVPDVYSPLYNLVYSSRIEDAHAAGVLVIPYTVNKVDDMKRLIEMGVDGIITDYPDRFFE
;
A
#
# COMPACT_ATOMS: atom_id res chain seq x y z
N MET A 1 24.26 60.64 28.23
CA MET A 1 22.94 60.32 28.80
C MET A 1 22.26 59.30 27.90
N ILE A 2 21.96 58.13 28.48
CA ILE A 2 20.88 57.18 28.13
C ILE A 2 20.96 56.56 26.71
N LYS A 3 21.71 55.46 26.51
CA LYS A 3 21.34 54.03 26.73
C LYS A 3 20.26 53.50 25.77
N HIS A 4 20.71 52.94 24.63
CA HIS A 4 19.97 51.86 23.96
C HIS A 4 20.39 50.53 24.59
N ILE A 5 19.41 49.87 25.22
CA ILE A 5 19.53 48.52 25.75
C ILE A 5 19.07 47.58 24.63
N THR A 6 19.97 46.77 24.11
CA THR A 6 19.65 45.55 23.37
C THR A 6 20.00 44.35 24.25
N PHE A 7 18.99 43.54 24.58
CA PHE A 7 19.18 42.19 25.13
C PHE A 7 18.94 41.16 24.01
N PRO A 8 19.69 40.05 23.98
CA PRO A 8 19.63 39.06 22.91
C PRO A 8 18.59 37.98 23.23
N LEU A 9 17.81 37.54 22.24
CA LEU A 9 17.21 36.20 22.28
C LEU A 9 18.03 35.29 21.36
N ARG A 10 18.76 34.38 21.99
CA ARG A 10 19.33 33.19 21.36
C ARG A 10 18.18 32.21 21.11
N PHE A 11 17.90 31.90 19.85
CA PHE A 11 17.40 30.60 19.46
C PHE A 11 18.34 30.07 18.38
N SER A 12 19.14 29.08 18.76
CA SER A 12 19.99 28.32 17.85
C SER A 12 19.11 27.43 16.99
N PHE A 13 18.79 27.87 15.78
CA PHE A 13 18.44 26.96 14.70
C PHE A 13 19.73 26.37 14.15
N ALA A 14 20.05 25.14 14.56
CA ALA A 14 21.00 24.30 13.83
C ALA A 14 20.29 23.83 12.57
N VAL A 15 20.35 24.65 11.51
CA VAL A 15 20.05 24.21 10.15
C VAL A 15 21.16 23.22 9.77
N VAL A 16 20.87 21.93 9.85
CA VAL A 16 21.74 20.91 9.27
C VAL A 16 21.55 20.97 7.75
N PHE A 17 22.39 21.77 7.10
CA PHE A 17 22.65 21.66 5.67
C PHE A 17 23.28 20.28 5.41
N TYR A 18 22.51 19.30 4.93
CA TYR A 18 23.10 18.16 4.23
C TYR A 18 23.44 18.60 2.80
N LEU A 19 24.66 19.11 2.66
CA LEU A 19 25.34 19.24 1.37
C LEU A 19 25.44 17.87 0.71
N CYS A 20 25.15 17.84 -0.60
CA CYS A 20 25.44 16.75 -1.52
C CYS A 20 26.79 16.07 -1.23
N CYS A 21 26.72 14.88 -0.66
CA CYS A 21 27.67 13.81 -0.93
C CYS A 21 26.82 12.66 -1.47
N GLY A 22 27.07 12.26 -2.71
CA GLY A 22 26.39 11.14 -3.36
C GLY A 22 26.72 9.82 -2.66
N VAL A 23 26.01 9.53 -1.58
CA VAL A 23 25.84 8.17 -1.09
C VAL A 23 24.65 7.62 -1.86
N VAL A 24 24.94 6.81 -2.88
CA VAL A 24 23.92 5.93 -3.46
C VAL A 24 23.55 4.95 -2.34
N PHE A 25 22.41 5.16 -1.68
CA PHE A 25 21.82 4.07 -0.91
C PHE A 25 21.40 3.02 -1.94
N SER A 26 22.07 1.88 -1.99
CA SER A 26 21.53 0.75 -2.74
C SER A 26 20.30 0.25 -1.98
N GLN A 27 19.14 0.19 -2.64
CA GLN A 27 17.95 -0.42 -2.06
C GLN A 27 18.25 -1.87 -1.65
N VAL A 28 17.91 -2.22 -0.41
CA VAL A 28 18.02 -3.60 0.08
C VAL A 28 17.00 -4.46 -0.64
N GLU A 29 17.44 -5.55 -1.26
CA GLU A 29 16.56 -6.44 -2.01
C GLU A 29 15.83 -7.42 -1.08
N SER A 30 14.50 -7.46 -1.18
CA SER A 30 13.64 -8.45 -0.53
C SER A 30 13.72 -9.81 -1.22
N VAL A 31 13.79 -10.89 -0.42
CA VAL A 31 13.84 -12.26 -0.91
C VAL A 31 12.74 -13.09 -0.24
N ALA A 32 11.76 -13.53 -1.05
CA ALA A 32 10.65 -14.35 -0.58
C ALA A 32 11.03 -15.81 -0.42
N HIS A 33 11.15 -16.28 0.82
CA HIS A 33 11.54 -17.66 1.14
C HIS A 33 10.48 -18.65 0.69
N ARG A 34 10.83 -19.50 -0.29
CA ARG A 34 9.95 -20.49 -0.94
C ARG A 34 8.72 -19.87 -1.62
N GLY A 35 8.85 -18.62 -2.08
CA GLY A 35 7.74 -17.77 -2.52
C GLY A 35 7.02 -17.10 -1.35
N ALA A 36 5.75 -16.73 -1.53
CA ALA A 36 4.92 -16.18 -0.45
C ALA A 36 4.40 -17.31 0.46
N SER A 37 5.31 -18.01 1.15
CA SER A 37 5.08 -19.28 1.88
C SER A 37 4.02 -19.20 3.00
N LEU A 38 3.74 -18.01 3.54
CA LEU A 38 2.69 -17.79 4.54
C LEU A 38 1.31 -17.50 3.90
N SER A 39 1.27 -17.19 2.61
CA SER A 39 0.06 -16.81 1.88
C SER A 39 -0.40 -17.88 0.90
N ALA A 40 0.51 -18.73 0.43
CA ALA A 40 0.26 -19.82 -0.50
C ALA A 40 1.23 -20.99 -0.23
N PRO A 41 0.91 -22.22 -0.70
CA PRO A 41 1.73 -23.40 -0.44
C PRO A 41 3.17 -23.21 -0.94
N GLU A 42 4.17 -23.43 -0.10
CA GLU A 42 5.59 -23.19 -0.44
C GLU A 42 6.04 -23.92 -1.72
N ASN A 43 6.98 -23.33 -2.47
CA ASN A 43 7.55 -23.90 -3.70
C ASN A 43 6.50 -24.27 -4.78
N THR A 44 5.42 -23.51 -4.91
CA THR A 44 4.37 -23.74 -5.92
C THR A 44 4.24 -22.56 -6.89
N LEU A 45 3.52 -22.76 -8.00
CA LEU A 45 3.21 -21.65 -8.91
C LEU A 45 2.41 -20.58 -8.18
N ALA A 46 1.45 -20.98 -7.34
CA ALA A 46 0.67 -20.07 -6.52
C ALA A 46 1.53 -19.21 -5.58
N SER A 47 2.53 -19.78 -4.89
CA SER A 47 3.42 -18.99 -4.03
C SER A 47 4.35 -18.07 -4.80
N THR A 48 4.79 -18.47 -6.00
CA THR A 48 5.55 -17.60 -6.90
C THR A 48 4.71 -16.42 -7.39
N VAL A 49 3.51 -16.67 -7.94
CA VAL A 49 2.61 -15.60 -8.42
C VAL A 49 2.28 -14.64 -7.29
N LYS A 50 1.99 -15.16 -6.10
CA LYS A 50 1.66 -14.30 -4.96
C LYS A 50 2.84 -13.43 -4.51
N ALA A 51 4.06 -13.93 -4.60
CA ALA A 51 5.26 -13.13 -4.30
C ALA A 51 5.49 -12.04 -5.36
N ILE A 52 5.24 -12.32 -6.64
CA ILE A 52 5.29 -11.33 -7.73
C ILE A 52 4.26 -10.22 -7.49
N GLU A 53 3.02 -10.57 -7.13
CA GLU A 53 1.96 -9.61 -6.79
C GLU A 53 2.35 -8.68 -5.62
N LEU A 54 3.12 -9.19 -4.66
CA LEU A 54 3.62 -8.42 -3.52
C LEU A 54 4.78 -7.48 -3.89
N GLY A 55 5.35 -7.60 -5.10
CA GLY A 55 6.44 -6.74 -5.56
C GLY A 55 7.79 -7.05 -4.93
N VAL A 56 8.05 -8.31 -4.51
CA VAL A 56 9.36 -8.69 -4.00
C VAL A 56 10.43 -8.63 -5.10
N ASN A 57 11.66 -8.30 -4.71
CA ASN A 57 12.79 -8.20 -5.65
C ASN A 57 13.28 -9.59 -6.08
N ARG A 58 13.21 -10.57 -5.18
CA ARG A 58 13.59 -11.95 -5.46
C ARG A 58 12.65 -12.98 -4.85
N ILE A 59 12.60 -14.15 -5.49
CA ILE A 59 11.88 -15.31 -5.00
C ILE A 59 12.88 -16.45 -4.81
N GLU A 60 13.01 -16.90 -3.57
CA GLU A 60 13.79 -18.08 -3.23
C GLU A 60 12.96 -19.35 -3.47
N ILE A 61 13.56 -20.35 -4.12
CA ILE A 61 12.95 -21.65 -4.40
C ILE A 61 13.96 -22.79 -4.25
N ASP A 62 13.47 -23.91 -3.73
CA ASP A 62 14.28 -25.09 -3.44
C ASP A 62 14.28 -26.07 -4.62
N VAL A 63 15.43 -26.27 -5.26
CA VAL A 63 15.55 -27.11 -6.45
C VAL A 63 15.99 -28.53 -6.10
N ARG A 64 15.23 -29.52 -6.60
CA ARG A 64 15.53 -30.95 -6.52
C ARG A 64 15.36 -31.63 -7.88
N GLN A 65 15.91 -32.82 -8.01
CA GLN A 65 15.80 -33.64 -9.22
C GLN A 65 14.97 -34.91 -8.98
N SER A 66 14.02 -35.14 -9.88
CA SER A 66 13.23 -36.38 -9.99
C SER A 66 14.03 -37.53 -10.58
N LYS A 67 13.48 -38.75 -10.53
CA LYS A 67 14.11 -39.98 -11.04
C LYS A 67 14.54 -39.91 -12.50
N ASP A 68 13.73 -39.27 -13.34
CA ASP A 68 13.94 -39.09 -14.78
C ASP A 68 14.70 -37.79 -15.11
N GLY A 69 15.27 -37.14 -14.10
CA GLY A 69 16.19 -36.02 -14.28
C GLY A 69 15.53 -34.66 -14.48
N VAL A 70 14.21 -34.55 -14.32
CA VAL A 70 13.48 -33.27 -14.36
C VAL A 70 13.70 -32.51 -13.04
N LEU A 71 14.04 -31.23 -13.15
CA LEU A 71 14.23 -30.34 -11.99
C LEU A 71 12.88 -29.79 -11.53
N VAL A 72 12.59 -29.95 -10.25
CA VAL A 72 11.32 -29.63 -9.60
C VAL A 72 11.55 -28.84 -8.32
N LEU A 73 10.51 -28.15 -7.86
CA LEU A 73 10.59 -27.32 -6.65
C LEU A 73 10.05 -28.04 -5.42
N MET A 74 10.91 -28.29 -4.44
CA MET A 74 10.53 -28.85 -3.13
C MET A 74 11.70 -28.74 -2.14
N ASN A 75 11.44 -28.22 -0.94
CA ASN A 75 12.45 -28.15 0.12
C ASN A 75 12.91 -29.55 0.59
N ASP A 76 11.96 -30.41 0.91
CA ASP A 76 12.22 -31.69 1.58
C ASP A 76 12.63 -32.77 0.55
N SER A 77 13.45 -33.74 0.96
CA SER A 77 13.73 -34.92 0.12
C SER A 77 12.57 -35.91 0.06
N ARG A 78 11.56 -35.69 0.91
CA ARG A 78 10.43 -36.56 1.20
C ARG A 78 9.11 -35.83 0.90
N LEU A 79 8.15 -36.56 0.33
CA LEU A 79 6.91 -35.97 -0.20
C LEU A 79 5.88 -35.61 0.88
N GLU A 80 5.96 -36.20 2.07
CA GLU A 80 4.83 -36.26 3.02
C GLU A 80 4.42 -34.92 3.63
N ARG A 81 5.33 -33.95 3.77
CA ARG A 81 5.02 -32.70 4.48
C ARG A 81 4.14 -31.77 3.64
N THR A 82 4.43 -31.67 2.35
CA THR A 82 3.83 -30.65 1.47
C THR A 82 3.07 -31.27 0.31
N THR A 83 2.78 -32.58 0.36
CA THR A 83 1.96 -33.24 -0.66
C THR A 83 1.13 -34.38 -0.05
N ASN A 84 0.26 -34.96 -0.87
CA ASN A 84 -0.42 -36.22 -0.55
C ASN A 84 0.38 -37.50 -0.88
N GLY A 85 1.63 -37.36 -1.35
CA GLY A 85 2.52 -38.48 -1.69
C GLY A 85 3.30 -39.04 -0.48
N LYS A 86 3.99 -40.17 -0.68
CA LYS A 86 4.88 -40.80 0.31
C LYS A 86 6.15 -41.31 -0.36
N GLY A 87 7.27 -41.27 0.35
CA GLY A 87 8.58 -41.72 -0.14
C GLY A 87 9.51 -40.58 -0.51
N TYR A 88 10.69 -40.92 -1.05
CA TYR A 88 11.68 -39.93 -1.48
C TYR A 88 11.34 -39.42 -2.87
N LEU A 89 11.42 -38.10 -3.06
CA LEU A 89 11.12 -37.44 -4.35
C LEU A 89 11.93 -38.05 -5.51
N ARG A 90 13.21 -38.34 -5.28
CA ARG A 90 14.14 -38.91 -6.27
C ARG A 90 13.74 -40.30 -6.79
N ASP A 91 12.81 -40.98 -6.12
CA ASP A 91 12.36 -42.33 -6.51
C ASP A 91 11.20 -42.26 -7.52
N PHE A 92 10.67 -41.07 -7.81
CA PHE A 92 9.54 -40.83 -8.71
C PHE A 92 9.95 -40.03 -9.95
N THR A 93 9.37 -40.36 -11.09
CA THR A 93 9.44 -39.55 -12.31
C THR A 93 8.62 -38.26 -12.18
N TYR A 94 8.90 -37.24 -12.99
CA TYR A 94 8.06 -36.03 -12.96
C TYR A 94 6.61 -36.32 -13.32
N GLU A 95 6.35 -37.25 -14.25
CA GLU A 95 5.00 -37.67 -14.61
C GLU A 95 4.21 -38.24 -13.41
N GLU A 96 4.88 -38.93 -12.49
CA GLU A 96 4.27 -39.39 -11.25
C GLU A 96 4.11 -38.22 -10.25
N LEU A 97 5.15 -37.41 -10.07
CA LEU A 97 5.16 -36.27 -9.15
C LEU A 97 4.10 -35.22 -9.49
N ARG A 98 3.87 -34.92 -10.76
CA ARG A 98 2.88 -33.92 -11.21
C ARG A 98 1.43 -34.34 -10.96
N THR A 99 1.18 -35.59 -10.56
CA THR A 99 -0.16 -36.05 -10.17
C THR A 99 -0.49 -35.72 -8.72
N LEU A 100 0.53 -35.45 -7.89
CA LEU A 100 0.36 -35.15 -6.48
C LEU A 100 -0.32 -33.79 -6.28
N ASP A 101 -1.01 -33.67 -5.16
CA ASP A 101 -1.58 -32.42 -4.68
C ASP A 101 -0.59 -31.79 -3.70
N ALA A 102 -0.01 -30.65 -4.09
CA ALA A 102 0.96 -29.88 -3.34
C ALA A 102 0.37 -28.65 -2.62
N GLY A 103 -0.97 -28.50 -2.60
CA GLY A 103 -1.64 -27.32 -2.05
C GLY A 103 -2.67 -27.59 -0.96
N SER A 104 -3.34 -28.74 -1.00
CA SER A 104 -4.38 -29.10 -0.01
C SER A 104 -3.88 -29.15 1.43
N TRP A 105 -2.59 -29.40 1.66
CA TRP A 105 -1.98 -29.39 3.01
C TRP A 105 -1.93 -27.98 3.61
N PHE A 106 -1.88 -26.95 2.77
CA PHE A 106 -1.83 -25.55 3.18
C PHE A 106 -3.26 -25.03 3.43
N SER A 107 -4.16 -25.20 2.45
CA SER A 107 -5.58 -24.86 2.55
C SER A 107 -6.38 -25.54 1.45
N GLY A 108 -7.68 -25.78 1.71
CA GLY A 108 -8.59 -26.34 0.71
C GLY A 108 -8.78 -25.47 -0.54
N SER A 109 -8.47 -24.17 -0.48
CA SER A 109 -8.51 -23.25 -1.63
C SER A 109 -7.42 -23.53 -2.66
N TYR A 110 -6.32 -24.19 -2.27
CA TYR A 110 -5.21 -24.57 -3.15
C TYR A 110 -5.27 -26.05 -3.56
N ARG A 111 -6.43 -26.68 -3.43
CA ARG A 111 -6.62 -28.07 -3.84
C ARG A 111 -6.26 -28.23 -5.32
N GLY A 112 -5.40 -29.19 -5.61
CA GLY A 112 -4.96 -29.49 -6.97
C GLY A 112 -3.73 -28.71 -7.46
N GLU A 113 -3.14 -27.84 -6.63
CA GLU A 113 -1.82 -27.25 -6.90
C GLU A 113 -0.79 -28.37 -7.10
N ARG A 114 0.14 -28.20 -8.05
CA ARG A 114 1.12 -29.23 -8.44
C ARG A 114 2.53 -28.85 -8.00
N ILE A 115 3.39 -29.86 -7.87
CA ILE A 115 4.84 -29.64 -7.79
C ILE A 115 5.30 -29.07 -9.13
N PRO A 116 5.77 -27.81 -9.21
CA PRO A 116 6.18 -27.21 -10.48
C PRO A 116 7.59 -27.67 -10.88
N THR A 117 7.88 -27.58 -12.18
CA THR A 117 9.27 -27.70 -12.66
C THR A 117 10.01 -26.37 -12.48
N LEU A 118 11.33 -26.45 -12.36
CA LEU A 118 12.18 -25.25 -12.38
C LEU A 118 11.99 -24.46 -13.69
N ALA A 119 11.92 -25.17 -14.83
CA ALA A 119 11.74 -24.54 -16.14
C ALA A 119 10.47 -23.68 -16.23
N LEU A 120 9.35 -24.15 -15.64
CA LEU A 120 8.10 -23.39 -15.58
C LEU A 120 8.28 -22.07 -14.83
N ILE A 121 8.88 -22.12 -13.64
CA ILE A 121 9.05 -20.93 -12.80
C ILE A 121 10.07 -19.96 -13.39
N LEU A 122 11.18 -20.45 -13.94
CA LEU A 122 12.14 -19.58 -14.62
C LEU A 122 11.55 -18.92 -15.87
N GLY A 123 10.69 -19.62 -16.61
CA GLY A 123 9.98 -19.04 -17.75
C GLY A 123 9.00 -17.94 -17.33
N LEU A 124 8.30 -18.11 -16.20
CA LEU A 124 7.46 -17.06 -15.62
C LEU A 124 8.30 -15.84 -15.20
N LEU A 125 9.40 -16.06 -14.49
CA LEU A 125 10.25 -14.98 -13.99
C LEU A 125 10.99 -14.24 -15.10
N ALA A 126 11.36 -14.90 -16.20
CA ALA A 126 11.95 -14.24 -17.37
C ALA A 126 11.00 -13.19 -18.01
N ASN A 127 9.70 -13.30 -17.76
CA ASN A 127 8.69 -12.34 -18.21
C ASN A 127 8.27 -11.35 -17.10
N THR A 128 8.98 -11.31 -15.96
CA THR A 128 8.67 -10.50 -14.79
C THR A 128 9.85 -9.57 -14.47
N PRO A 129 9.94 -8.36 -15.06
CA PRO A 129 11.16 -7.56 -15.09
C PRO A 129 11.70 -7.10 -13.72
N ASN A 130 10.87 -7.12 -12.67
CA ASN A 130 11.24 -6.62 -11.35
C ASN A 130 11.52 -7.71 -10.31
N THR A 131 11.41 -9.00 -10.68
CA THR A 131 11.53 -10.11 -9.72
C THR A 131 12.48 -11.19 -10.24
N ALA A 132 13.65 -11.33 -9.62
CA ALA A 132 14.67 -12.29 -10.00
C ALA A 132 14.60 -13.60 -9.18
N PRO A 133 15.05 -14.75 -9.72
CA PRO A 133 15.13 -15.97 -8.94
C PRO A 133 16.34 -16.01 -7.99
N ASP A 134 16.15 -16.64 -6.84
CA ASP A 134 17.18 -17.12 -5.93
C ASP A 134 16.98 -18.63 -5.75
N LEU A 135 17.93 -19.47 -6.15
CA LEU A 135 17.75 -20.92 -6.22
C LEU A 135 18.55 -21.61 -5.12
N ASP A 136 17.89 -22.23 -4.16
CA ASP A 136 18.55 -23.12 -3.21
C ASP A 136 18.63 -24.53 -3.77
N ILE A 137 19.82 -24.88 -4.26
CA ILE A 137 20.10 -26.16 -4.89
C ILE A 137 20.33 -27.21 -3.80
N LYS A 138 19.34 -28.08 -3.62
CA LYS A 138 19.45 -29.19 -2.66
C LYS A 138 20.23 -30.35 -3.28
N GLU A 139 19.72 -30.88 -4.38
CA GLU A 139 20.23 -32.07 -5.07
C GLU A 139 19.84 -32.05 -6.54
N CYS A 140 20.80 -31.97 -7.45
CA CYS A 140 20.59 -32.16 -8.89
C CYS A 140 21.91 -32.42 -9.62
N ASP A 141 21.80 -32.91 -10.85
CA ASP A 141 22.89 -32.88 -11.81
C ASP A 141 23.26 -31.43 -12.18
N PRO A 142 24.54 -31.01 -12.03
CA PRO A 142 24.99 -29.65 -12.31
C PRO A 142 24.84 -29.22 -13.77
N VAL A 143 25.09 -30.13 -14.72
CA VAL A 143 24.99 -29.82 -16.15
C VAL A 143 23.53 -29.54 -16.50
N ARG A 144 22.63 -30.42 -16.04
CA ARG A 144 21.18 -30.27 -16.21
C ARG A 144 20.65 -28.97 -15.60
N LEU A 145 21.15 -28.56 -14.45
CA LEU A 145 20.79 -27.29 -13.82
C LEU A 145 21.13 -26.11 -14.74
N ILE A 146 22.36 -26.07 -15.23
CA ILE A 146 22.82 -24.99 -16.11
C ILE A 146 22.06 -25.00 -17.44
N ASP A 147 21.80 -26.17 -18.01
CA ASP A 147 21.00 -26.30 -19.24
C ASP A 147 19.59 -25.74 -19.06
N VAL A 148 18.92 -26.06 -17.95
CA VAL A 148 17.55 -25.57 -17.67
C VAL A 148 17.54 -24.06 -17.46
N ILE A 149 18.52 -23.51 -16.73
CA ILE A 149 18.65 -22.06 -16.52
C ILE A 149 18.94 -21.35 -17.85
N GLY A 150 19.88 -21.87 -18.65
CA GLY A 150 20.23 -21.28 -19.94
C GLY A 150 19.06 -21.29 -20.93
N ALA A 151 18.33 -22.42 -21.00
CA ALA A 151 17.21 -22.58 -21.93
C ALA A 151 15.98 -21.73 -21.59
N SER A 152 15.86 -21.21 -20.37
CA SER A 152 14.70 -20.42 -19.96
C SER A 152 14.76 -18.94 -20.39
N GLY A 153 15.91 -18.48 -20.90
CA GLY A 153 16.14 -17.06 -21.24
C GLY A 153 16.31 -16.13 -20.03
N ILE A 154 16.31 -16.68 -18.80
CA ILE A 154 16.34 -15.88 -17.57
C ILE A 154 17.63 -15.06 -17.43
N LEU A 155 18.76 -15.62 -17.89
CA LEU A 155 20.08 -14.99 -17.76
C LEU A 155 20.25 -13.71 -18.61
N GLU A 156 19.39 -13.52 -19.62
CA GLU A 156 19.35 -12.29 -20.43
C GLU A 156 18.57 -11.17 -19.74
N LYS A 157 17.75 -11.51 -18.75
CA LYS A 157 16.79 -10.61 -18.10
C LYS A 157 17.17 -10.30 -16.66
N HIS A 158 17.72 -11.29 -15.96
CA HIS A 158 17.98 -11.20 -14.53
C HIS A 158 19.33 -11.82 -14.16
N LYS A 159 19.92 -11.25 -13.11
CA LYS A 159 20.98 -11.91 -12.36
C LYS A 159 20.36 -12.98 -11.46
N VAL A 160 20.75 -14.23 -11.66
CA VAL A 160 20.26 -15.39 -10.91
C VAL A 160 21.23 -15.69 -9.78
N THR A 161 20.70 -15.83 -8.58
CA THR A 161 21.49 -16.16 -7.39
C THR A 161 21.29 -17.63 -7.04
N LEU A 162 22.36 -18.33 -6.67
CA LEU A 162 22.33 -19.73 -6.26
C LEU A 162 22.80 -19.88 -4.81
N HIS A 163 22.22 -20.82 -4.08
CA HIS A 163 22.76 -21.34 -2.84
C HIS A 163 22.90 -22.85 -2.93
N CYS A 164 23.96 -23.39 -2.33
CA CYS A 164 24.18 -24.82 -2.29
C CYS A 164 24.99 -25.16 -1.05
N SER A 165 24.36 -25.81 -0.09
CA SER A 165 25.01 -26.20 1.17
C SER A 165 25.98 -27.38 1.00
N ASN A 166 25.84 -28.17 -0.06
CA ASN A 166 26.75 -29.26 -0.39
C ASN A 166 27.98 -28.72 -1.14
N ASP A 167 29.17 -28.82 -0.53
CA ASP A 167 30.40 -28.28 -1.09
C ASP A 167 30.81 -28.92 -2.42
N ALA A 168 30.67 -30.23 -2.57
CA ALA A 168 31.05 -30.92 -3.81
C ALA A 168 30.13 -30.52 -4.97
N LEU A 169 28.82 -30.44 -4.70
CA LEU A 169 27.84 -29.98 -5.67
C LEU A 169 28.09 -28.51 -6.05
N ARG A 170 28.30 -27.65 -5.05
CA ARG A 170 28.62 -26.22 -5.24
C ARG A 170 29.85 -26.01 -6.12
N GLN A 171 30.93 -26.76 -5.87
CA GLN A 171 32.15 -26.70 -6.68
C GLN A 171 31.90 -27.18 -8.12
N SER A 172 31.08 -28.22 -8.30
CA SER A 172 30.73 -28.71 -9.63
C SER A 172 29.91 -27.67 -10.41
N ILE A 173 28.94 -27.02 -9.77
CA ILE A 173 28.16 -25.92 -10.37
C ILE A 173 29.07 -24.74 -10.72
N GLN A 174 29.97 -24.32 -9.80
CA GLN A 174 30.93 -23.24 -10.07
C GLN A 174 31.80 -23.57 -11.29
N THR A 175 32.25 -24.82 -11.41
CA THR A 175 33.04 -25.27 -12.56
C THR A 175 32.26 -25.10 -13.87
N GLN A 176 30.97 -25.45 -13.90
CA GLN A 176 30.13 -25.24 -15.09
C GLN A 176 29.95 -23.75 -15.41
N ILE A 177 29.71 -22.92 -14.40
CA ILE A 177 29.59 -21.46 -14.54
C ILE A 177 30.86 -20.87 -15.16
N ASP A 178 32.03 -21.26 -14.64
CA ASP A 178 33.33 -20.75 -15.08
C ASP A 178 33.66 -21.21 -16.51
N LEU A 179 33.38 -22.49 -16.83
CA LEU A 179 33.60 -23.06 -18.16
C LEU A 179 32.74 -22.37 -19.23
N LEU A 180 31.50 -22.03 -18.89
CA LEU A 180 30.53 -21.42 -19.80
C LEU A 180 30.50 -19.88 -19.71
N LYS A 181 31.26 -19.28 -18.78
CA LYS A 181 31.35 -17.83 -18.54
C LYS A 181 29.98 -17.17 -18.30
N LEU A 182 29.22 -17.75 -17.38
CA LEU A 182 27.85 -17.29 -17.07
C LEU A 182 27.87 -16.20 -15.98
N ASP A 183 28.29 -14.99 -16.34
CA ASP A 183 28.44 -13.86 -15.38
C ASP A 183 27.13 -13.46 -14.67
N SER A 184 25.98 -13.71 -15.31
CA SER A 184 24.65 -13.47 -14.72
C SER A 184 24.25 -14.51 -13.66
N LEU A 185 25.06 -15.54 -13.41
CA LEU A 185 24.76 -16.62 -12.46
C LEU A 185 25.79 -16.59 -11.31
N VAL A 186 25.33 -16.30 -10.08
CA VAL A 186 26.23 -16.08 -8.93
C VAL A 186 25.88 -16.99 -7.75
N ILE A 187 26.88 -17.70 -7.22
CA ILE A 187 26.72 -18.56 -6.04
C ILE A 187 26.98 -17.75 -4.75
N ARG A 188 25.99 -17.72 -3.85
CA ARG A 188 26.12 -17.20 -2.47
C ARG A 188 27.14 -18.01 -1.68
N GLN A 189 27.91 -17.32 -0.85
CA GLN A 189 29.02 -17.89 -0.09
C GLN A 189 28.74 -17.83 1.41
N GLY A 190 29.20 -18.84 2.16
CA GLY A 190 29.00 -18.90 3.61
C GLY A 190 27.72 -19.66 4.03
N PRO A 191 27.34 -19.60 5.32
CA PRO A 191 27.94 -18.78 6.36
C PRO A 191 29.33 -19.24 6.78
N PHE A 192 30.23 -18.29 7.02
CA PHE A 192 31.59 -18.59 7.49
C PHE A 192 31.66 -18.63 9.02
N ALA A 193 32.52 -19.52 9.53
CA ALA A 193 32.79 -19.59 10.96
C ALA A 193 33.58 -18.37 11.49
N ASN A 194 34.38 -17.72 10.62
CA ASN A 194 35.22 -16.57 11.00
C ASN A 194 35.47 -15.61 9.82
N LYS A 195 35.90 -14.38 10.15
CA LYS A 195 36.17 -13.30 9.18
C LYS A 195 37.30 -13.63 8.20
N LYS A 196 38.32 -14.41 8.61
CA LYS A 196 39.46 -14.74 7.74
C LYS A 196 39.00 -15.52 6.51
N SER A 197 38.12 -16.51 6.71
CA SER A 197 37.50 -17.26 5.61
C SER A 197 36.70 -16.35 4.67
N THR A 198 35.93 -15.39 5.22
CA THR A 198 35.20 -14.41 4.41
C THR A 198 36.13 -13.56 3.55
N TYR A 199 37.21 -13.01 4.13
CA TYR A 199 38.16 -12.21 3.38
C TYR A 199 38.90 -13.01 2.30
N SER A 200 39.24 -14.27 2.55
CA SER A 200 39.84 -15.14 1.53
C SER A 200 38.93 -15.31 0.31
N VAL A 201 37.62 -15.42 0.53
CA VAL A 201 36.65 -15.49 -0.57
C VAL A 201 36.52 -14.16 -1.31
N LEU A 202 36.45 -13.05 -0.59
CA LEU A 202 36.37 -11.71 -1.21
C LEU A 202 37.63 -11.34 -2.02
N LEU A 203 38.81 -11.82 -1.61
CA LEU A 203 40.05 -11.64 -2.38
C LEU A 203 40.03 -12.44 -3.68
N ALA A 204 39.36 -13.59 -3.71
CA ALA A 204 39.21 -14.41 -4.91
C ALA A 204 38.07 -13.91 -5.83
N ASN A 205 37.01 -13.37 -5.25
CA ASN A 205 35.86 -12.83 -5.98
C ASN A 205 35.32 -11.59 -5.27
N GLN A 206 35.62 -10.42 -5.85
CA GLN A 206 35.21 -9.14 -5.29
C GLN A 206 33.71 -8.91 -5.36
N SER A 207 32.93 -9.65 -6.15
CA SER A 207 31.47 -9.47 -6.26
C SER A 207 30.67 -10.58 -5.57
N ALA A 208 31.28 -11.28 -4.61
CA ALA A 208 30.64 -12.37 -3.89
C ALA A 208 29.49 -11.88 -3.00
N ILE A 209 28.37 -12.62 -3.01
CA ILE A 209 27.26 -12.44 -2.07
C ILE A 209 27.53 -13.34 -0.85
N ILE A 210 27.66 -12.76 0.34
CA ILE A 210 28.04 -13.45 1.57
C ILE A 210 26.81 -13.63 2.47
N ASN A 211 26.42 -14.88 2.75
CA ASN A 211 25.41 -15.18 3.77
C ASN A 211 26.02 -14.96 5.17
N VAL A 212 25.50 -13.97 5.90
CA VAL A 212 26.00 -13.60 7.23
C VAL A 212 25.02 -14.07 8.30
N PRO A 213 25.44 -14.92 9.26
CA PRO A 213 24.59 -15.26 10.40
C PRO A 213 24.21 -14.01 11.18
N PHE A 214 22.93 -13.86 11.52
CA PHE A 214 22.41 -12.71 12.27
C PHE A 214 23.22 -12.37 13.55
N ARG A 215 23.81 -13.38 14.21
CA ARG A 215 24.65 -13.18 15.42
C ARG A 215 25.99 -12.49 15.15
N GLN A 216 26.52 -12.60 13.93
CA GLN A 216 27.77 -11.96 13.50
C GLN A 216 27.52 -10.59 12.85
N LEU A 217 26.25 -10.25 12.57
CA LEU A 217 25.87 -9.04 11.87
C LEU A 217 26.16 -7.79 12.73
N THR A 218 27.10 -6.98 12.25
CA THR A 218 27.54 -5.71 12.83
C THR A 218 27.91 -4.75 11.71
N LYS A 219 27.81 -3.43 11.94
CA LYS A 219 28.09 -2.41 10.92
C LYS A 219 29.51 -2.55 10.36
N HIS A 220 30.48 -2.69 11.26
CA HIS A 220 31.88 -2.93 10.90
C HIS A 220 32.08 -4.19 10.04
N TYR A 221 31.28 -5.24 10.23
CA TYR A 221 31.40 -6.45 9.41
C TYR A 221 30.76 -6.29 8.03
N VAL A 222 29.63 -5.59 7.94
CA VAL A 222 29.00 -5.19 6.67
C VAL A 222 29.95 -4.30 5.86
N ASP A 223 30.47 -3.23 6.47
CA ASP A 223 31.43 -2.31 5.82
C ASP A 223 32.71 -3.02 5.37
N ALA A 224 33.16 -4.02 6.12
CA ALA A 224 34.32 -4.82 5.76
C ALA A 224 34.09 -5.71 4.53
N ILE A 225 32.85 -6.17 4.31
CA ILE A 225 32.48 -6.93 3.12
C ILE A 225 32.35 -5.97 1.93
N HIS A 226 31.62 -4.87 2.11
CA HIS A 226 31.41 -3.83 1.10
C HIS A 226 32.71 -3.19 0.61
N SER A 227 33.66 -2.88 1.51
CA SER A 227 34.97 -2.31 1.15
C SER A 227 35.86 -3.24 0.30
N LYS A 228 35.45 -4.50 0.13
CA LYS A 228 36.08 -5.48 -0.77
C LYS A 228 35.23 -5.78 -2.01
N GLY A 229 34.13 -5.05 -2.21
CA GLY A 229 33.19 -5.16 -3.33
C GLY A 229 32.05 -6.17 -3.11
N GLY A 230 32.07 -6.92 -2.01
CA GLY A 230 31.09 -7.98 -1.77
C GLY A 230 29.75 -7.44 -1.31
N ALA A 231 28.73 -8.29 -1.34
CA ALA A 231 27.39 -7.98 -0.83
C ALA A 231 27.03 -8.89 0.36
N VAL A 232 26.12 -8.44 1.21
CA VAL A 232 25.67 -9.11 2.43
C VAL A 232 24.25 -9.61 2.26
N PHE A 233 24.09 -10.92 2.42
CA PHE A 233 22.81 -11.59 2.46
C PHE A 233 22.46 -11.96 3.90
N LEU A 234 21.28 -11.54 4.36
CA LEU A 234 20.79 -11.85 5.70
C LEU A 234 19.59 -12.77 5.66
N ASP A 235 19.73 -13.94 6.29
CA ASP A 235 18.65 -14.90 6.44
C ASP A 235 17.86 -14.66 7.75
N CYS A 236 16.67 -14.08 7.64
CA CYS A 236 15.80 -13.71 8.75
C CYS A 236 14.59 -14.65 8.86
N LEU A 237 14.84 -15.92 9.18
CA LEU A 237 13.79 -16.93 9.34
C LEU A 237 13.49 -17.30 10.81
N GLY A 238 12.34 -17.91 11.03
CA GLY A 238 11.88 -18.39 12.34
C GLY A 238 11.71 -17.25 13.35
N ARG A 239 12.29 -17.36 14.55
CA ARG A 239 12.17 -16.29 15.59
C ARG A 239 12.80 -14.94 15.20
N ARG A 240 13.51 -14.89 14.07
CA ARG A 240 14.15 -13.69 13.51
C ARG A 240 13.37 -13.11 12.34
N ASP A 241 12.35 -13.81 11.86
CA ASP A 241 11.37 -13.30 10.91
C ASP A 241 10.48 -12.30 11.66
N ALA A 242 10.99 -11.09 11.86
CA ALA A 242 10.35 -10.05 12.67
C ALA A 242 10.92 -8.67 12.33
N SER A 243 10.07 -7.63 12.38
CA SER A 243 10.43 -6.24 12.04
C SER A 243 11.70 -5.74 12.72
N ARG A 244 11.90 -6.04 14.01
CA ARG A 244 13.12 -5.66 14.76
C ARG A 244 14.42 -6.19 14.12
N CYS A 245 14.35 -7.36 13.49
CA CYS A 245 15.49 -8.00 12.85
C CYS A 245 15.71 -7.43 11.45
N TYR A 246 14.62 -7.12 10.74
CA TYR A 246 14.68 -6.46 9.43
C TYR A 246 15.30 -5.08 9.54
N LEU A 247 14.76 -4.23 10.44
CA LEU A 247 15.26 -2.88 10.70
C LEU A 247 16.73 -2.90 11.07
N LYS A 248 17.14 -3.79 11.99
CA LYS A 248 18.56 -3.94 12.32
C LYS A 248 19.40 -4.30 11.08
N GLY A 249 18.93 -5.18 10.21
CA GLY A 249 19.63 -5.52 8.97
C GLY A 249 19.79 -4.29 8.06
N ILE A 250 18.68 -3.61 7.79
CA ILE A 250 18.59 -2.42 6.94
C ILE A 250 19.50 -1.30 7.47
N GLU A 251 19.41 -0.97 8.76
CA GLU A 251 20.25 0.05 9.42
C GLU A 251 21.75 -0.24 9.32
N LEU A 252 22.12 -1.52 9.35
CA LEU A 252 23.52 -1.93 9.20
C LEU A 252 24.00 -1.88 7.75
N GLY A 253 23.09 -1.73 6.79
CA GLY A 253 23.35 -1.60 5.36
C GLY A 253 23.55 -2.93 4.65
N ILE A 254 22.78 -3.98 4.98
CA ILE A 254 22.82 -5.23 4.20
C ILE A 254 22.29 -5.02 2.78
N ASP A 255 22.54 -5.96 1.87
CA ASP A 255 22.11 -5.86 0.46
C ASP A 255 20.89 -6.73 0.15
N TYR A 256 20.73 -7.87 0.84
CA TYR A 256 19.62 -8.79 0.65
C TYR A 256 19.07 -9.26 1.98
N ILE A 257 17.75 -9.43 2.05
CA ILE A 257 17.08 -9.98 3.22
C ILE A 257 16.01 -10.99 2.85
N GLN A 258 16.15 -12.20 3.40
CA GLN A 258 15.22 -13.30 3.22
C GLN A 258 14.26 -13.42 4.40
N ALA A 259 12.98 -13.56 4.11
CA ALA A 259 11.90 -13.63 5.10
C ALA A 259 10.72 -14.48 4.62
N ASP A 260 9.93 -14.99 5.56
CA ASP A 260 8.61 -15.58 5.32
C ASP A 260 7.51 -14.48 5.45
N GLN A 261 7.66 -13.57 6.42
CA GLN A 261 6.75 -12.43 6.64
C GLN A 261 7.04 -11.26 5.68
N LEU A 262 6.57 -11.41 4.45
CA LEU A 262 6.77 -10.43 3.37
C LEU A 262 6.12 -9.07 3.62
N GLY A 263 4.88 -9.02 4.11
CA GLY A 263 4.19 -7.74 4.38
C GLY A 263 4.98 -6.84 5.34
N PRO A 264 5.29 -7.33 6.56
CA PRO A 264 6.13 -6.59 7.51
C PRO A 264 7.55 -6.32 7.00
N LEU A 265 8.12 -7.15 6.13
CA LEU A 265 9.43 -6.87 5.54
C LEU A 265 9.34 -5.69 4.55
N LEU A 266 8.41 -5.80 3.59
CA LEU A 266 8.22 -4.82 2.53
C LEU A 266 7.84 -3.46 3.10
N SER A 267 7.06 -3.39 4.18
CA SER A 267 6.75 -2.11 4.85
C SER A 267 7.99 -1.35 5.34
N HIS A 268 9.12 -2.02 5.58
CA HIS A 268 10.40 -1.39 5.97
C HIS A 268 11.35 -1.17 4.77
N LEU A 269 11.09 -1.82 3.64
CA LEU A 269 11.91 -1.75 2.42
C LEU A 269 11.32 -0.85 1.34
N ILE A 270 10.05 -0.49 1.47
CA ILE A 270 9.52 0.70 0.84
C ILE A 270 10.43 1.82 1.32
N GLU A 271 11.31 2.30 0.44
CA GLU A 271 11.91 3.59 0.67
C GLU A 271 10.74 4.51 0.99
N PRO A 272 10.77 5.25 2.11
CA PRO A 272 9.85 6.37 2.20
C PRO A 272 10.10 7.14 0.90
N GLU A 273 9.09 7.22 0.03
CA GLU A 273 9.06 8.32 -0.92
C GLU A 273 9.46 9.52 -0.08
N VAL A 274 10.40 10.34 -0.55
CA VAL A 274 10.73 11.61 0.11
C VAL A 274 9.53 12.56 -0.06
N ILE A 275 8.37 12.14 0.41
CA ILE A 275 7.49 12.85 1.31
C ILE A 275 8.42 13.38 2.40
N ALA A 276 8.69 14.69 2.37
CA ALA A 276 9.46 15.34 3.41
C ALA A 276 8.96 14.85 4.77
N LEU A 277 9.84 14.69 5.76
CA LEU A 277 9.44 14.30 7.13
C LEU A 277 8.28 15.17 7.66
N ASP A 278 8.14 16.37 7.09
CA ASP A 278 7.09 17.36 7.21
C ASP A 278 5.68 16.83 6.82
N GLU A 279 5.52 15.91 5.88
CA GLU A 279 4.22 15.41 5.38
C GLU A 279 3.70 14.17 6.14
N LEU A 280 4.56 13.40 6.81
CA LEU A 280 4.16 12.39 7.82
C LEU A 280 3.96 13.00 9.22
N THR A 281 4.36 14.27 9.41
CA THR A 281 4.15 15.04 10.66
C THR A 281 3.14 16.18 10.50
N ALA A 282 2.60 16.41 9.30
CA ALA A 282 1.56 17.40 9.05
C ALA A 282 0.18 16.82 9.42
N PHE A 283 -0.41 17.40 10.45
CA PHE A 283 -1.79 17.14 10.86
C PHE A 283 -2.78 17.32 9.69
N ASP A 284 -3.68 16.35 9.49
CA ASP A 284 -4.64 16.38 8.39
C ASP A 284 -5.90 17.19 8.74
N LEU A 285 -5.87 18.50 8.45
CA LEU A 285 -7.02 19.38 8.54
C LEU A 285 -7.88 19.20 7.30
N GLN A 286 -9.03 18.55 7.46
CA GLN A 286 -9.99 18.35 6.40
C GLN A 286 -11.15 19.34 6.47
N GLY A 287 -11.38 20.04 5.38
CA GLY A 287 -12.54 20.91 5.22
C GLY A 287 -13.79 20.10 4.86
N HIS A 288 -14.72 19.93 5.82
CA HIS A 288 -15.95 19.14 5.64
C HIS A 288 -16.86 19.78 4.59
N ARG A 289 -17.14 19.02 3.53
CA ARG A 289 -17.86 19.47 2.33
C ARG A 289 -17.28 20.78 1.78
N GLY A 290 -15.95 20.88 1.80
CA GLY A 290 -15.18 22.10 1.63
C GLY A 290 -15.10 22.90 2.93
N CYS A 291 -16.14 23.65 3.26
CA CYS A 291 -16.20 24.42 4.50
C CYS A 291 -17.65 24.80 4.82
N ARG A 292 -18.51 23.78 5.02
CA ARG A 292 -19.98 23.97 5.15
C ARG A 292 -20.39 25.04 6.17
N GLY A 293 -19.59 25.26 7.22
CA GLY A 293 -19.86 26.29 8.23
C GLY A 293 -19.73 27.72 7.71
N LEU A 294 -19.01 27.91 6.60
CA LEU A 294 -18.65 29.19 5.99
C LEU A 294 -19.27 29.41 4.61
N TYR A 295 -19.44 28.35 3.81
CA TYR A 295 -20.04 28.40 2.46
C TYR A 295 -21.02 27.24 2.25
N PRO A 296 -21.94 27.34 1.28
CA PRO A 296 -22.85 26.26 0.92
C PRO A 296 -22.10 24.93 0.68
N GLU A 297 -22.55 23.88 1.34
CA GLU A 297 -21.85 22.60 1.36
C GLU A 297 -21.67 21.97 -0.02
N ASN A 298 -20.53 21.29 -0.22
CA ASN A 298 -20.29 20.47 -1.42
C ASN A 298 -20.37 21.27 -2.73
N THR A 299 -20.08 22.57 -2.65
CA THR A 299 -20.01 23.48 -3.81
C THR A 299 -18.56 23.81 -4.16
N LEU A 300 -18.31 24.19 -5.42
CA LEU A 300 -16.98 24.63 -5.83
C LEU A 300 -16.50 25.83 -5.00
N GLN A 301 -17.40 26.75 -4.67
CA GLN A 301 -17.10 27.93 -3.86
C GLN A 301 -16.58 27.53 -2.47
N ALA A 302 -17.21 26.55 -1.82
CA ALA A 302 -16.75 26.02 -0.55
C ALA A 302 -15.39 25.32 -0.67
N MET A 303 -15.16 24.56 -1.75
CA MET A 303 -13.86 23.90 -1.98
C MET A 303 -12.74 24.92 -2.18
N ILE A 304 -12.93 25.91 -3.04
CA ILE A 304 -11.94 26.97 -3.28
C ILE A 304 -11.69 27.80 -2.02
N HIS A 305 -12.73 28.09 -1.24
CA HIS A 305 -12.54 28.82 0.02
C HIS A 305 -11.73 27.99 1.03
N ALA A 306 -11.98 26.70 1.14
CA ALA A 306 -11.21 25.81 2.01
C ALA A 306 -9.73 25.73 1.59
N VAL A 307 -9.45 25.65 0.30
CA VAL A 307 -8.07 25.74 -0.24
C VAL A 307 -7.39 27.05 0.20
N ASN A 308 -8.09 28.18 0.10
CA ASN A 308 -7.57 29.48 0.55
C ASN A 308 -7.31 29.57 2.06
N LEU A 309 -8.02 28.79 2.87
CA LEU A 309 -7.77 28.67 4.30
C LEU A 309 -6.56 27.76 4.61
N GLY A 310 -6.03 27.03 3.62
CA GLY A 310 -4.87 26.16 3.80
C GLY A 310 -5.21 24.80 4.41
N VAL A 311 -6.42 24.27 4.14
CA VAL A 311 -6.74 22.88 4.50
C VAL A 311 -5.80 21.92 3.78
N THR A 312 -5.45 20.82 4.45
CA THR A 312 -4.64 19.75 3.86
C THR A 312 -5.47 18.86 2.95
N THR A 313 -6.76 18.67 3.27
CA THR A 313 -7.67 17.78 2.55
C THR A 313 -9.02 18.46 2.31
N LEU A 314 -9.55 18.31 1.10
CA LEU A 314 -10.94 18.63 0.77
C LEU A 314 -11.79 17.39 0.99
N GLU A 315 -12.66 17.43 1.98
CA GLU A 315 -13.64 16.38 2.24
C GLU A 315 -14.93 16.70 1.46
N MET A 316 -15.52 15.68 0.83
CA MET A 316 -16.72 15.83 0.02
C MET A 316 -17.54 14.56 -0.05
N ASP A 317 -18.84 14.73 -0.29
CA ASP A 317 -19.79 13.62 -0.46
C ASP A 317 -20.20 13.48 -1.92
N VAL A 318 -20.34 12.24 -2.41
CA VAL A 318 -20.79 11.98 -3.79
C VAL A 318 -22.02 11.08 -3.85
N VAL A 319 -22.86 11.37 -4.85
CA VAL A 319 -24.03 10.59 -5.29
C VAL A 319 -24.03 10.46 -6.80
N ILE A 320 -24.98 9.70 -7.36
CA ILE A 320 -25.09 9.45 -8.80
C ILE A 320 -26.44 9.91 -9.33
N THR A 321 -26.43 10.56 -10.49
CA THR A 321 -27.61 10.94 -11.28
C THR A 321 -28.10 9.79 -12.17
N ARG A 322 -29.32 9.88 -12.71
CA ARG A 322 -29.92 8.89 -13.62
C ARG A 322 -29.05 8.61 -14.84
N ASP A 323 -28.41 9.64 -15.40
CA ASP A 323 -27.51 9.57 -16.54
C ASP A 323 -26.04 9.28 -16.15
N ARG A 324 -25.85 8.69 -14.96
CA ARG A 324 -24.57 8.18 -14.44
C ARG A 324 -23.49 9.25 -14.28
N LYS A 325 -23.86 10.49 -13.97
CA LYS A 325 -22.88 11.50 -13.51
C LYS A 325 -22.67 11.40 -12.02
N VAL A 326 -21.41 11.38 -11.59
CA VAL A 326 -21.00 11.49 -10.19
C VAL A 326 -21.03 12.97 -9.79
N VAL A 327 -21.86 13.31 -8.81
CA VAL A 327 -22.10 14.70 -8.38
C VAL A 327 -21.89 14.85 -6.89
N LEU A 328 -21.46 16.03 -6.48
CA LEU A 328 -21.29 16.36 -5.07
C LEU A 328 -22.65 16.59 -4.41
N SER A 329 -22.96 15.79 -3.39
CA SER A 329 -24.17 15.92 -2.58
C SER A 329 -24.07 15.02 -1.36
N HIS A 330 -24.49 15.52 -0.19
CA HIS A 330 -24.51 14.72 1.03
C HIS A 330 -25.62 13.67 1.03
N GLU A 331 -26.82 14.02 0.56
CA GLU A 331 -27.94 13.09 0.41
C GLU A 331 -28.18 12.75 -1.06
N PRO A 332 -28.74 11.56 -1.38
CA PRO A 332 -29.13 11.19 -2.73
C PRO A 332 -30.45 11.84 -3.18
N TRP A 333 -30.88 12.92 -2.54
CA TRP A 333 -32.03 13.73 -2.91
C TRP A 333 -31.74 15.22 -2.69
N LEU A 334 -32.57 16.12 -3.24
CA LEU A 334 -32.50 17.54 -2.92
C LEU A 334 -32.98 17.78 -1.48
N ASN A 335 -32.06 18.13 -0.60
CA ASN A 335 -32.36 18.41 0.79
C ASN A 335 -33.14 19.73 0.92
N ALA A 336 -34.37 19.64 1.43
CA ALA A 336 -35.30 20.76 1.55
C ALA A 336 -34.80 21.91 2.44
N THR A 337 -33.78 21.67 3.27
CA THR A 337 -33.18 22.70 4.13
C THR A 337 -32.23 23.63 3.36
N ILE A 338 -31.65 23.15 2.27
CA ILE A 338 -30.60 23.88 1.53
C ILE A 338 -30.94 24.12 0.06
N CYS A 339 -31.90 23.38 -0.51
CA CYS A 339 -32.25 23.47 -1.92
C CYS A 339 -33.64 24.07 -2.18
N LEU A 340 -33.70 24.86 -3.25
CA LEU A 340 -34.88 25.31 -3.98
C LEU A 340 -35.05 24.44 -5.23
N ASP A 341 -36.28 24.33 -5.73
CA ASP A 341 -36.56 23.68 -7.01
C ASP A 341 -36.13 24.53 -8.22
N ALA A 342 -36.34 23.99 -9.42
CA ALA A 342 -35.98 24.66 -10.68
C ALA A 342 -36.75 25.96 -10.96
N ASP A 343 -37.86 26.20 -10.26
CA ASP A 343 -38.65 27.42 -10.35
C ASP A 343 -38.32 28.40 -9.19
N GLY A 344 -37.36 28.05 -8.34
CA GLY A 344 -36.92 28.84 -7.18
C GLY A 344 -37.81 28.70 -5.94
N ASN A 345 -38.69 27.69 -5.89
CA ASN A 345 -39.57 27.48 -4.73
C ASN A 345 -38.92 26.57 -3.68
N PRO A 346 -39.19 26.78 -2.38
CA PRO A 346 -38.76 25.87 -1.33
C PRO A 346 -39.37 24.47 -1.50
N ILE A 347 -38.54 23.44 -1.36
CA ILE A 347 -38.99 22.06 -1.37
C ILE A 347 -39.68 21.74 -0.02
N PRO A 348 -40.91 21.19 0.01
CA PRO A 348 -41.51 20.75 1.26
C PRO A 348 -40.70 19.61 1.90
N LYS A 349 -40.41 19.72 3.20
CA LYS A 349 -39.60 18.70 3.91
C LYS A 349 -40.18 17.28 3.83
N ALA A 350 -41.52 17.17 3.79
CA ALA A 350 -42.21 15.88 3.63
C ALA A 350 -41.93 15.20 2.28
N ASP A 351 -41.58 15.99 1.26
CA ASP A 351 -41.43 15.54 -0.12
C ASP A 351 -39.96 15.43 -0.54
N GLU A 352 -38.99 15.79 0.31
CA GLU A 352 -37.57 15.89 -0.09
C GLU A 352 -37.02 14.60 -0.71
N LYS A 353 -37.44 13.43 -0.22
CA LYS A 353 -37.00 12.13 -0.77
C LYS A 353 -37.57 11.81 -2.15
N ALA A 354 -38.66 12.47 -2.55
CA ALA A 354 -39.21 12.36 -3.90
C ALA A 354 -38.33 13.10 -4.94
N TRP A 355 -37.56 14.09 -4.49
CA TRP A 355 -36.52 14.78 -5.28
C TRP A 355 -35.24 13.95 -5.37
N ASN A 356 -35.39 12.68 -5.74
CA ASN A 356 -34.34 11.68 -5.82
C ASN A 356 -33.38 11.99 -6.97
N ILE A 357 -32.11 12.30 -6.64
CA ILE A 357 -31.08 12.64 -7.61
C ILE A 357 -30.81 11.48 -8.57
N TYR A 358 -30.92 10.23 -8.10
CA TYR A 358 -30.73 9.04 -8.93
C TYR A 358 -31.84 8.83 -9.98
N ALA A 359 -32.96 9.55 -9.85
CA ALA A 359 -34.03 9.59 -10.85
C ALA A 359 -33.97 10.83 -11.77
N MET A 360 -33.09 11.79 -11.48
CA MET A 360 -32.90 13.04 -12.21
C MET A 360 -31.71 12.95 -13.18
N THR A 361 -31.78 13.62 -14.34
CA THR A 361 -30.57 13.83 -15.15
C THR A 361 -29.77 14.99 -14.60
N TYR A 362 -28.46 15.04 -14.85
CA TYR A 362 -27.65 16.18 -14.44
C TYR A 362 -28.19 17.52 -14.96
N ASP A 363 -28.62 17.58 -16.23
CA ASP A 363 -29.24 18.78 -16.83
C ASP A 363 -30.50 19.28 -16.10
N SER A 364 -31.22 18.39 -15.41
CA SER A 364 -32.37 18.77 -14.58
C SER A 364 -31.94 19.19 -13.18
N LEU A 365 -30.89 18.55 -12.65
CA LEU A 365 -30.34 18.83 -11.32
C LEU A 365 -29.72 20.22 -11.24
N THR A 366 -28.98 20.64 -12.27
CA THR A 366 -28.28 21.93 -12.30
C THR A 366 -29.20 23.15 -12.38
N ARG A 367 -30.51 22.95 -12.54
CA ARG A 367 -31.51 24.03 -12.49
C ARG A 367 -31.95 24.37 -11.07
N CYS A 368 -31.63 23.51 -10.10
CA CYS A 368 -32.01 23.70 -8.70
C CYS A 368 -30.91 24.47 -7.98
N ASP A 369 -31.29 25.48 -7.20
CA ASP A 369 -30.37 26.24 -6.36
C ASP A 369 -30.25 25.58 -4.99
N CYS A 370 -29.04 25.22 -4.60
CA CYS A 370 -28.70 24.57 -3.34
C CYS A 370 -27.74 25.40 -2.47
N GLY A 371 -27.68 26.72 -2.67
CA GLY A 371 -26.78 27.59 -1.91
C GLY A 371 -27.35 28.91 -1.43
N SER A 372 -28.50 29.38 -1.93
CA SER A 372 -29.08 30.66 -1.47
C SER A 372 -29.81 30.57 -0.13
N LEU A 373 -30.29 29.38 0.27
CA LEU A 373 -31.02 29.22 1.53
C LEU A 373 -30.08 29.28 2.74
N GLN A 374 -30.51 30.00 3.78
CA GLN A 374 -29.80 30.04 5.05
C GLN A 374 -29.94 28.71 5.80
N HIS A 375 -28.84 27.99 5.98
CA HIS A 375 -28.86 26.79 6.79
C HIS A 375 -29.13 27.12 8.28
N PRO A 376 -30.14 26.51 8.94
CA PRO A 376 -30.52 26.85 10.32
C PRO A 376 -29.42 26.62 11.37
N GLN A 377 -28.50 25.69 11.11
CA GLN A 377 -27.41 25.34 12.02
C GLN A 377 -26.08 26.07 11.71
N PHE A 378 -25.96 26.77 10.58
CA PHE A 378 -24.72 27.43 10.15
C PHE A 378 -24.96 28.91 9.89
N SER A 379 -25.22 29.67 10.96
CA SER A 379 -25.55 31.10 10.87
C SER A 379 -24.41 31.99 10.34
N GLN A 380 -23.18 31.47 10.25
CA GLN A 380 -22.00 32.15 9.71
C GLN A 380 -21.79 31.87 8.22
N GLN A 381 -22.62 31.00 7.62
CA GLN A 381 -22.51 30.62 6.22
C GLN A 381 -22.83 31.81 5.31
N ILE A 382 -21.94 32.09 4.35
CA ILE A 382 -22.12 33.08 3.31
C ILE A 382 -22.87 32.42 2.15
N ASN A 383 -24.20 32.51 2.19
CA ASN A 383 -25.07 31.90 1.19
C ASN A 383 -24.92 32.60 -0.17
N LYS A 384 -24.84 31.80 -1.22
CA LYS A 384 -24.75 32.23 -2.63
C LYS A 384 -25.42 31.17 -3.47
N GLU A 385 -26.07 31.59 -4.54
CA GLU A 385 -26.62 30.68 -5.54
C GLU A 385 -25.54 29.67 -5.96
N ALA A 386 -25.88 28.40 -5.85
CA ALA A 386 -24.96 27.31 -6.16
C ALA A 386 -25.73 26.06 -6.58
N ILE A 387 -25.14 25.30 -7.48
CA ILE A 387 -25.67 24.00 -7.91
C ILE A 387 -25.00 22.86 -7.12
N LYS A 388 -25.49 21.63 -7.31
CA LYS A 388 -24.74 20.41 -6.98
C LYS A 388 -23.81 20.07 -8.15
N PRO A 389 -22.49 20.32 -8.05
CA PRO A 389 -21.59 20.21 -9.20
C PRO A 389 -21.16 18.76 -9.48
N MET A 390 -20.67 18.47 -10.69
CA MET A 390 -20.01 17.19 -11.00
C MET A 390 -18.66 17.08 -10.28
N LEU A 391 -18.33 15.88 -9.79
CA LEU A 391 -17.05 15.59 -9.16
C LEU A 391 -15.86 15.91 -10.09
N LEU A 392 -15.96 15.52 -11.36
CA LEU A 392 -14.95 15.78 -12.38
C LEU A 392 -14.61 17.27 -12.48
N GLU A 393 -15.66 18.10 -12.58
CA GLU A 393 -15.51 19.55 -12.75
C GLU A 393 -14.93 20.22 -11.51
N VAL A 394 -15.30 19.75 -10.32
CA VAL A 394 -14.76 20.28 -9.06
C VAL A 394 -13.28 19.98 -8.96
N ILE A 395 -12.86 18.73 -9.15
CA ILE A 395 -11.45 18.35 -9.06
C ILE A 395 -10.63 19.13 -10.09
N GLN A 396 -11.07 19.18 -11.36
CA GLN A 396 -10.35 19.90 -12.40
C GLN A 396 -10.21 21.40 -12.10
N GLN A 397 -11.26 22.04 -11.58
CA GLN A 397 -11.22 23.46 -11.24
C GLN A 397 -10.38 23.75 -9.99
N VAL A 398 -10.41 22.88 -8.99
CA VAL A 398 -9.55 23.01 -7.81
C VAL A 398 -8.07 22.86 -8.21
N GLU A 399 -7.70 21.83 -8.97
CA GLU A 399 -6.32 21.63 -9.42
C GLU A 399 -5.84 22.80 -10.31
N ALA A 400 -6.70 23.30 -11.20
CA ALA A 400 -6.40 24.46 -12.02
C ALA A 400 -6.19 25.72 -11.16
N TYR A 401 -7.05 25.95 -10.17
CA TYR A 401 -6.96 27.10 -9.26
C TYR A 401 -5.67 27.05 -8.43
N ILE A 402 -5.34 25.88 -7.84
CA ILE A 402 -4.10 25.67 -7.07
C ILE A 402 -2.89 26.00 -7.93
N LYS A 403 -2.86 25.49 -9.16
CA LYS A 403 -1.76 25.72 -10.10
C LYS A 403 -1.64 27.19 -10.52
N GLU A 404 -2.76 27.85 -10.82
CA GLU A 404 -2.79 29.25 -11.22
C GLU A 404 -2.31 30.18 -10.11
N HIS A 405 -2.65 29.86 -8.86
CA HIS A 405 -2.34 30.70 -7.70
C HIS A 405 -1.07 30.26 -6.95
N GLY A 406 -0.36 29.23 -7.44
CA GLY A 406 0.88 28.74 -6.84
C GLY A 406 0.70 28.18 -5.42
N MET A 407 -0.45 27.56 -5.16
CA MET A 407 -0.80 27.02 -3.85
C MET A 407 -0.25 25.60 -3.66
N PRO A 408 -0.08 25.13 -2.41
CA PRO A 408 0.20 23.72 -2.14
C PRO A 408 -0.89 22.81 -2.71
N SER A 409 -0.50 21.60 -3.12
CA SER A 409 -1.47 20.57 -3.49
C SER A 409 -2.28 20.13 -2.28
N VAL A 410 -3.56 19.82 -2.49
CA VAL A 410 -4.46 19.29 -1.46
C VAL A 410 -4.74 17.81 -1.68
N LYS A 411 -5.14 17.09 -0.63
CA LYS A 411 -5.73 15.75 -0.75
C LYS A 411 -7.25 15.86 -0.96
N TYR A 412 -7.87 14.76 -1.40
CA TYR A 412 -9.33 14.67 -1.50
C TYR A 412 -9.84 13.43 -0.76
N SER A 413 -10.79 13.64 0.17
CA SER A 413 -11.48 12.57 0.89
C SER A 413 -12.93 12.49 0.42
N ILE A 414 -13.27 11.43 -0.31
CA ILE A 414 -14.51 11.33 -1.07
C ILE A 414 -15.43 10.29 -0.44
N GLU A 415 -16.55 10.74 0.15
CA GLU A 415 -17.56 9.85 0.73
C GLU A 415 -18.52 9.31 -0.32
N ILE A 416 -18.54 7.99 -0.51
CA ILE A 416 -19.57 7.32 -1.31
C ILE A 416 -20.81 7.10 -0.44
N LYS A 417 -21.85 7.90 -0.70
CA LYS A 417 -23.14 7.86 0.02
C LYS A 417 -23.99 6.68 -0.45
N SER A 418 -23.83 5.55 0.22
CA SER A 418 -24.59 4.33 -0.07
C SER A 418 -25.14 3.66 1.18
N SER A 419 -26.23 2.90 1.00
CA SER A 419 -26.82 2.06 2.04
C SER A 419 -27.58 0.90 1.40
N ARG A 420 -27.77 -0.21 2.15
CA ARG A 420 -28.55 -1.37 1.66
C ARG A 420 -29.96 -0.99 1.21
N ALA A 421 -30.62 -0.07 1.92
CA ALA A 421 -31.97 0.35 1.61
C ALA A 421 -32.05 1.25 0.35
N GLY A 422 -30.93 1.87 -0.05
CA GLY A 422 -30.86 2.73 -1.21
C GLY A 422 -30.42 2.03 -2.50
N ASP A 423 -29.97 0.77 -2.43
CA ASP A 423 -29.51 0.00 -3.58
C ASP A 423 -30.56 -0.03 -4.71
N ASN A 424 -30.18 0.48 -5.88
CA ASN A 424 -31.00 0.63 -7.08
C ASN A 424 -32.26 1.51 -6.92
N VAL A 425 -32.36 2.24 -5.81
CA VAL A 425 -33.45 3.21 -5.54
C VAL A 425 -32.89 4.63 -5.51
N TYR A 426 -31.84 4.85 -4.73
CA TYR A 426 -31.20 6.14 -4.50
C TYR A 426 -29.77 6.21 -5.02
N HIS A 427 -29.18 5.07 -5.36
CA HIS A 427 -27.84 4.94 -5.93
C HIS A 427 -27.70 3.54 -6.54
N PRO A 428 -26.72 3.28 -7.42
CA PRO A 428 -26.47 1.93 -7.91
C PRO A 428 -25.90 1.02 -6.82
N MET A 429 -25.70 -0.25 -7.14
CA MET A 429 -24.99 -1.20 -6.28
C MET A 429 -23.56 -0.69 -5.94
N PRO A 430 -23.01 -0.98 -4.74
CA PRO A 430 -21.70 -0.46 -4.30
C PRO A 430 -20.56 -0.65 -5.30
N SER A 431 -20.43 -1.83 -5.94
CA SER A 431 -19.35 -2.08 -6.90
C SER A 431 -19.45 -1.22 -8.16
N ILE A 432 -20.67 -0.94 -8.63
CA ILE A 432 -20.90 -0.05 -9.77
C ILE A 432 -20.57 1.38 -9.34
N PHE A 433 -21.03 1.79 -8.15
CA PHE A 433 -20.76 3.13 -7.62
C PHE A 433 -19.25 3.40 -7.51
N VAL A 434 -18.49 2.49 -6.89
CA VAL A 434 -17.02 2.62 -6.79
C VAL A 434 -16.40 2.73 -8.19
N GLY A 435 -16.84 1.94 -9.16
CA GLY A 435 -16.36 2.01 -10.53
C GLY A 435 -16.61 3.36 -11.20
N GLU A 436 -17.79 3.97 -11.01
CA GLU A 436 -18.10 5.31 -11.54
C GLU A 436 -17.20 6.39 -10.92
N VAL A 437 -17.04 6.35 -9.59
CA VAL A 437 -16.18 7.31 -8.87
C VAL A 437 -14.74 7.15 -9.33
N TYR A 438 -14.23 5.93 -9.39
CA TYR A 438 -12.88 5.67 -9.87
C TYR A 438 -12.68 6.16 -11.31
N GLY A 439 -13.63 5.88 -12.21
CA GLY A 439 -13.55 6.32 -13.61
C GLY A 439 -13.49 7.84 -13.74
N VAL A 440 -14.23 8.58 -12.90
CA VAL A 440 -14.13 10.05 -12.83
C VAL A 440 -12.75 10.49 -12.34
N LEU A 441 -12.20 9.84 -11.31
CA LEU A 441 -10.89 10.18 -10.76
C LEU A 441 -9.76 9.92 -11.74
N ASP A 442 -9.76 8.77 -12.41
CA ASP A 442 -8.79 8.38 -13.45
C ASP A 442 -8.87 9.32 -14.67
N GLN A 443 -10.04 9.89 -14.95
CA GLN A 443 -10.20 10.94 -15.95
C GLN A 443 -9.67 12.31 -15.47
N ALA A 444 -9.87 12.64 -14.19
CA ALA A 444 -9.58 13.96 -13.64
C ALA A 444 -8.08 14.16 -13.31
N LEU A 445 -7.38 13.10 -12.93
CA LEU A 445 -6.07 13.14 -12.30
C LEU A 445 -5.07 12.21 -12.98
N ASP A 446 -3.80 12.62 -13.01
CA ASP A 446 -2.73 11.74 -13.45
C ASP A 446 -2.36 10.70 -12.36
N SER A 447 -1.53 9.74 -12.75
CA SER A 447 -1.12 8.63 -11.90
C SER A 447 -0.42 9.04 -10.58
N THR A 448 0.19 10.22 -10.55
CA THR A 448 0.88 10.75 -9.37
C THR A 448 -0.13 11.43 -8.46
N ALA A 449 -1.02 12.24 -9.03
CA ALA A 449 -2.08 12.93 -8.32
C ALA A 449 -3.11 11.97 -7.70
N MET A 450 -3.35 10.81 -8.31
CA MET A 450 -4.22 9.75 -7.77
C MET A 450 -3.80 9.26 -6.37
N ARG A 451 -2.52 9.41 -5.98
CA ARG A 451 -2.04 9.09 -4.63
C ARG A 451 -2.61 9.99 -3.53
N ARG A 452 -3.18 11.14 -3.90
CA ARG A 452 -3.77 12.11 -2.96
C ARG A 452 -5.25 11.84 -2.65
N ILE A 453 -5.79 10.71 -3.11
CA ILE A 453 -7.21 10.39 -2.99
C ILE A 453 -7.45 9.34 -1.93
N SER A 454 -8.39 9.64 -1.04
CA SER A 454 -9.01 8.70 -0.13
C SER A 454 -10.49 8.55 -0.43
N VAL A 455 -11.00 7.33 -0.30
CA VAL A 455 -12.43 7.01 -0.40
C VAL A 455 -12.92 6.60 0.98
N GLN A 456 -13.97 7.25 1.43
CA GLN A 456 -14.58 7.02 2.73
C GLN A 456 -16.03 6.52 2.59
N SER A 457 -16.50 5.70 3.53
CA SER A 457 -17.90 5.26 3.57
C SER A 457 -18.25 4.60 4.90
N TYR A 458 -19.50 4.74 5.33
CA TYR A 458 -20.09 3.90 6.38
C TYR A 458 -20.49 2.51 5.86
N ASP A 459 -20.68 2.36 4.54
CA ASP A 459 -21.07 1.09 3.94
C ASP A 459 -19.83 0.23 3.68
N LEU A 460 -19.57 -0.76 4.54
CA LEU A 460 -18.44 -1.68 4.39
C LEU A 460 -18.41 -2.38 3.02
N ARG A 461 -19.56 -2.47 2.31
CA ARG A 461 -19.62 -3.06 0.97
C ARG A 461 -18.92 -2.20 -0.07
N VAL A 462 -18.94 -0.88 0.08
CA VAL A 462 -18.18 0.06 -0.77
C VAL A 462 -16.70 -0.16 -0.55
N LEU A 463 -16.25 -0.16 0.71
CA LEU A 463 -14.83 -0.29 1.05
C LEU A 463 -14.27 -1.65 0.57
N ARG A 464 -15.05 -2.73 0.74
CA ARG A 464 -14.70 -4.06 0.20
C ARG A 464 -14.66 -4.09 -1.33
N ALA A 465 -15.60 -3.41 -2.00
CA ALA A 465 -15.62 -3.36 -3.46
C ALA A 465 -14.39 -2.62 -4.01
N LEU A 466 -14.01 -1.50 -3.38
CA LEU A 466 -12.79 -0.77 -3.70
C LEU A 466 -11.53 -1.64 -3.49
N ARG A 467 -11.38 -2.23 -2.30
CA ARG A 467 -10.26 -3.12 -1.97
C ARG A 467 -10.16 -4.29 -2.94
N LYS A 468 -11.29 -4.90 -3.31
CA LYS A 468 -11.34 -5.99 -4.28
C LYS A 468 -10.83 -5.53 -5.65
N GLY A 469 -11.33 -4.40 -6.17
CA GLY A 469 -10.89 -3.87 -7.47
C GLY A 469 -9.41 -3.52 -7.50
N GLN A 470 -8.86 -3.01 -6.39
CA GLN A 470 -7.43 -2.77 -6.21
C GLN A 470 -6.62 -4.08 -6.27
N LEU A 471 -7.02 -5.10 -5.51
CA LEU A 471 -6.33 -6.41 -5.49
C LEU A 471 -6.44 -7.17 -6.81
N GLU A 472 -7.53 -6.97 -7.57
CA GLU A 472 -7.74 -7.58 -8.88
C GLU A 472 -7.07 -6.78 -10.03
N GLY A 473 -6.42 -5.65 -9.73
CA GLY A 473 -5.78 -4.80 -10.74
C GLY A 473 -6.77 -4.12 -11.70
N VAL A 474 -8.05 -4.02 -11.32
CA VAL A 474 -9.09 -3.30 -12.08
C VAL A 474 -8.78 -1.80 -12.08
N TYR A 475 -8.16 -1.32 -11.01
CA TYR A 475 -7.79 0.07 -10.80
C TYR A 475 -6.30 0.28 -11.07
N SER A 476 -5.99 1.26 -11.91
CA SER A 476 -4.62 1.65 -12.30
C SER A 476 -3.75 2.10 -11.11
N LYS A 477 -4.38 2.54 -10.02
CA LYS A 477 -3.77 3.00 -8.77
C LYS A 477 -4.61 2.62 -7.56
N ASP A 478 -3.90 2.36 -6.47
CA ASP A 478 -4.48 2.17 -5.16
C ASP A 478 -4.91 3.51 -4.56
N LEU A 479 -6.18 3.56 -4.10
CA LEU A 479 -6.72 4.68 -3.34
C LEU A 479 -6.70 4.33 -1.85
N SER A 480 -6.52 5.32 -0.99
CA SER A 480 -6.61 5.11 0.47
C SER A 480 -8.06 4.84 0.88
N ILE A 481 -8.24 3.92 1.82
CA ILE A 481 -9.54 3.48 2.33
C ILE A 481 -9.76 4.05 3.73
N VAL A 482 -10.85 4.79 3.90
CA VAL A 482 -11.25 5.40 5.17
C VAL A 482 -12.54 4.75 5.67
N LEU A 483 -12.46 4.19 6.88
CA LEU A 483 -13.61 3.59 7.56
C LEU A 483 -14.33 4.66 8.40
N LEU A 484 -15.54 5.05 7.98
CA LEU A 484 -16.40 5.93 8.78
C LEU A 484 -17.15 5.12 9.85
N ASP A 485 -17.11 5.58 11.09
CA ASP A 485 -17.84 4.98 12.21
C ASP A 485 -18.63 6.02 13.00
N GLY A 486 -19.96 5.87 13.00
CA GLY A 486 -20.90 6.70 13.74
C GLY A 486 -21.35 6.07 15.05
N THR A 487 -20.74 4.95 15.45
CA THR A 487 -21.18 4.11 16.57
C THR A 487 -20.08 4.01 17.62
N ASN A 488 -20.44 3.55 18.82
CA ASN A 488 -19.46 3.27 19.86
C ASN A 488 -18.94 1.82 19.78
N GLY A 489 -18.85 1.25 18.58
CA GLY A 489 -18.41 -0.12 18.35
C GLY A 489 -16.95 -0.37 18.74
N ASN A 490 -16.59 -1.64 18.86
CA ASN A 490 -15.19 -2.03 19.06
C ASN A 490 -14.46 -1.99 17.70
N LEU A 491 -13.41 -1.17 17.59
CA LEU A 491 -12.66 -1.01 16.34
C LEU A 491 -12.16 -2.34 15.77
N ARG A 492 -11.68 -3.26 16.62
CA ARG A 492 -11.17 -4.57 16.18
C ARG A 492 -12.28 -5.44 15.60
N GLU A 493 -13.50 -5.36 16.15
CA GLU A 493 -14.67 -6.06 15.62
C GLU A 493 -15.10 -5.47 14.27
N ILE A 494 -15.09 -4.15 14.13
CA ILE A 494 -15.44 -3.48 12.87
C ILE A 494 -14.40 -3.81 11.79
N ILE A 495 -13.10 -3.80 12.11
CA ILE A 495 -12.03 -4.20 11.18
C ILE A 495 -12.17 -5.68 10.81
N ALA A 496 -12.48 -6.55 11.78
CA ALA A 496 -12.74 -7.96 11.52
C ALA A 496 -13.95 -8.18 10.61
N GLU A 497 -15.03 -7.41 10.81
CA GLU A 497 -16.17 -7.40 9.91
C GLU A 497 -15.74 -6.92 8.52
N LEU A 498 -15.07 -5.77 8.40
CA LEU A 498 -14.59 -5.21 7.14
C LEU A 498 -13.78 -6.23 6.34
N GLY A 499 -12.94 -7.02 7.01
CA GLY A 499 -12.16 -8.13 6.43
C GLY A 499 -10.75 -7.74 5.99
N PHE A 500 -10.34 -6.50 6.23
CA PHE A 500 -8.99 -5.99 6.03
C PHE A 500 -8.76 -4.75 6.91
N VAL A 501 -7.51 -4.36 7.11
CA VAL A 501 -7.13 -3.16 7.87
C VAL A 501 -7.25 -1.93 6.96
N PRO A 502 -8.07 -0.91 7.30
CA PRO A 502 -8.17 0.33 6.52
C PRO A 502 -6.96 1.23 6.76
N ASP A 503 -6.74 2.23 5.91
CA ASP A 503 -5.64 3.20 6.08
C ASP A 503 -5.99 4.24 7.16
N VAL A 504 -7.27 4.63 7.22
CA VAL A 504 -7.78 5.59 8.19
C VAL A 504 -9.04 5.06 8.86
N TYR A 505 -9.12 5.24 10.17
CA TYR A 505 -10.33 5.09 10.96
C TYR A 505 -10.87 6.49 11.31
N SER A 506 -12.10 6.76 10.92
CA SER A 506 -12.71 8.07 11.07
C SER A 506 -13.98 7.93 11.92
N PRO A 507 -13.90 8.20 13.23
CA PRO A 507 -15.06 8.11 14.13
C PRO A 507 -15.76 9.46 14.36
N LEU A 508 -16.99 9.42 14.89
CA LEU A 508 -17.57 10.60 15.53
C LEU A 508 -16.67 11.14 16.65
N TYR A 509 -16.43 12.45 16.65
CA TYR A 509 -15.43 13.10 17.52
C TYR A 509 -15.67 12.94 19.02
N ASN A 510 -16.94 12.81 19.42
CA ASN A 510 -17.35 12.60 20.80
C ASN A 510 -17.23 11.13 21.26
N LEU A 511 -16.86 10.21 20.35
CA LEU A 511 -16.59 8.81 20.62
C LEU A 511 -15.07 8.49 20.62
N VAL A 512 -14.22 9.51 20.59
CA VAL A 512 -12.75 9.34 20.62
C VAL A 512 -12.26 9.35 22.08
N TYR A 513 -11.53 8.29 22.45
CA TYR A 513 -10.84 8.13 23.74
C TYR A 513 -9.43 7.59 23.48
N SER A 514 -8.46 7.86 24.36
CA SER A 514 -7.04 7.54 24.13
C SER A 514 -6.78 6.07 23.78
N SER A 515 -7.45 5.14 24.46
CA SER A 515 -7.30 3.70 24.18
C SER A 515 -7.67 3.31 22.74
N ARG A 516 -8.65 4.01 22.14
CA ARG A 516 -9.07 3.75 20.76
C ARG A 516 -8.06 4.31 19.74
N ILE A 517 -7.39 5.41 20.07
CA ILE A 517 -6.30 5.97 19.26
C ILE A 517 -5.10 5.02 19.31
N GLU A 518 -4.72 4.59 20.52
CA GLU A 518 -3.62 3.63 20.73
C GLU A 518 -3.87 2.31 19.98
N ASP A 519 -5.10 1.77 20.04
CA ASP A 519 -5.48 0.55 19.32
C ASP A 519 -5.38 0.72 17.80
N ALA A 520 -5.80 1.87 17.26
CA ALA A 520 -5.72 2.18 15.84
C ALA A 520 -4.26 2.33 15.38
N HIS A 521 -3.46 3.13 16.10
CA HIS A 521 -2.05 3.33 15.80
C HIS A 521 -1.24 2.04 15.92
N ALA A 522 -1.55 1.18 16.90
CA ALA A 522 -0.92 -0.14 17.03
C ALA A 522 -1.21 -1.06 15.83
N ALA A 523 -2.32 -0.83 15.12
CA ALA A 523 -2.68 -1.52 13.88
C ALA A 523 -2.16 -0.81 12.61
N GLY A 524 -1.42 0.30 12.75
CA GLY A 524 -0.94 1.11 11.63
C GLY A 524 -2.04 1.96 10.96
N VAL A 525 -3.14 2.23 11.66
CA VAL A 525 -4.30 2.96 11.15
C VAL A 525 -4.32 4.38 11.70
N LEU A 526 -4.45 5.38 10.83
CA LEU A 526 -4.58 6.79 11.24
C LEU A 526 -5.99 7.06 11.80
N VAL A 527 -6.11 8.06 12.68
CA VAL A 527 -7.38 8.45 13.33
C VAL A 527 -7.74 9.88 12.97
N ILE A 528 -8.82 10.06 12.21
CA ILE A 528 -9.29 11.38 11.74
C ILE A 528 -10.78 11.55 12.09
N PRO A 529 -11.15 12.06 13.27
CA PRO A 529 -12.55 12.21 13.66
C PRO A 529 -13.32 13.32 12.92
N TYR A 530 -14.65 13.16 12.87
CA TYR A 530 -15.60 14.14 12.33
C TYR A 530 -16.80 14.38 13.28
N THR A 531 -17.58 15.45 13.16
CA THR A 531 -17.21 16.75 12.60
C THR A 531 -16.86 17.69 13.76
N VAL A 532 -15.60 18.13 13.85
CA VAL A 532 -15.04 18.82 15.03
C VAL A 532 -15.14 20.33 14.88
N ASN A 533 -16.23 20.95 15.34
CA ASN A 533 -16.51 22.36 15.06
C ASN A 533 -16.09 23.37 16.15
N LYS A 534 -15.71 22.90 17.34
CA LYS A 534 -15.34 23.77 18.48
C LYS A 534 -13.83 23.74 18.70
N VAL A 535 -13.22 24.91 18.90
CA VAL A 535 -11.78 25.06 19.17
C VAL A 535 -11.33 24.19 20.35
N ASP A 536 -12.11 24.15 21.44
CA ASP A 536 -11.79 23.31 22.61
C ASP A 536 -11.77 21.81 22.28
N ASP A 537 -12.67 21.34 21.42
CA ASP A 537 -12.70 19.94 20.97
C ASP A 537 -11.54 19.64 20.02
N MET A 538 -11.18 20.58 19.14
CA MET A 538 -9.99 20.46 18.28
C MET A 538 -8.73 20.30 19.12
N LYS A 539 -8.50 21.23 20.07
CA LYS A 539 -7.34 21.21 20.98
C LYS A 539 -7.28 19.90 21.76
N ARG A 540 -8.40 19.49 22.35
CA ARG A 540 -8.50 18.21 23.08
C ARG A 540 -8.11 17.02 22.22
N LEU A 541 -8.61 16.91 20.99
CA LEU A 541 -8.33 15.77 20.12
C LEU A 541 -6.88 15.75 19.61
N ILE A 542 -6.33 16.93 19.27
CA ILE A 542 -4.91 17.09 18.92
C ILE A 542 -4.01 16.63 20.07
N GLU A 543 -4.30 17.08 21.30
CA GLU A 543 -3.56 16.66 22.50
C GLU A 543 -3.68 15.16 22.79
N MET A 544 -4.80 14.54 22.40
CA MET A 544 -5.00 13.10 22.51
C MET A 544 -4.25 12.29 21.43
N GLY A 545 -3.68 12.95 20.42
CA GLY A 545 -2.86 12.32 19.39
C GLY A 545 -3.62 11.83 18.16
N VAL A 546 -4.76 12.44 17.79
CA VAL A 546 -5.37 12.16 16.48
C VAL A 546 -4.48 12.67 15.34
N ASP A 547 -4.58 12.06 14.16
CA ASP A 547 -3.73 12.38 13.00
C ASP A 547 -4.32 13.49 12.12
N GLY A 548 -5.59 13.84 12.34
CA GLY A 548 -6.30 14.90 11.64
C GLY A 548 -7.68 15.17 12.22
N ILE A 549 -8.42 16.12 11.64
CA ILE A 549 -9.84 16.39 11.95
C ILE A 549 -10.60 16.76 10.69
N ILE A 550 -11.88 16.40 10.66
CA ILE A 550 -12.84 16.90 9.67
C ILE A 550 -13.71 17.96 10.36
N THR A 551 -13.78 19.17 9.80
CA THR A 551 -14.50 20.30 10.41
C THR A 551 -15.30 21.12 9.40
N ASP A 552 -16.48 21.59 9.80
CA ASP A 552 -17.27 22.56 9.03
C ASP A 552 -16.59 23.94 8.99
N TYR A 553 -15.72 24.22 9.97
CA TYR A 553 -15.07 25.50 10.24
C TYR A 553 -13.53 25.34 10.26
N PRO A 554 -12.90 25.13 9.09
CA PRO A 554 -11.44 24.99 9.02
C PRO A 554 -10.70 26.28 9.41
N ASP A 555 -11.34 27.45 9.30
CA ASP A 555 -10.82 28.74 9.77
C ASP A 555 -10.49 28.73 11.27
N ARG A 556 -11.32 28.06 12.08
CA ARG A 556 -11.15 27.97 13.55
C ARG A 556 -9.92 27.17 13.98
N PHE A 557 -9.33 26.37 13.09
CA PHE A 557 -8.12 25.62 13.41
C PHE A 557 -6.93 26.55 13.72
N PHE A 558 -6.96 27.77 13.18
CA PHE A 558 -5.88 28.75 13.32
C PHE A 558 -6.10 29.72 14.51
N GLU A 559 -7.10 29.49 15.36
CA GLU A 559 -7.41 30.25 16.60
C GLU A 559 -6.77 29.66 17.88
#